data_AF-A0AA35VLR3-F1
#
_entry.id   AF-A0AA35VLR3-F1
#
_cell.length_a   1.000
_cell.length_b   1.000
_cell.length_c   1.000
_cell.angle_alpha   90.00
_cell.angle_beta   90.00
_cell.angle_gamma   90.00
#
_symmetry.space_group_name_H-M   'P 1'
#
loop_
_entity.id
_entity.type
_entity.pdbx_description
1 polymer ?
#
loop_
_entity_poly.entity_id
_entity_poly.type
_entity_poly.pdbx_seq_one_letter_code
_entity_poly.pdbx_strand_id
1 'polypeptide(L)'
;MKVISPPSEEEDTPGSDGAGSSAGAGADEAVPDEMFPKARDFAMKVYKIVALRFGDPNTLPFLHTFLAFMWHMIKFPAAITHLEREFPWQLTATMLNHTFQSCGFEVRMESEEFPGALKNDTPHPLPEDFAMRSLVYTEDYLPSQWFKDSKVEEDEKQFELASMADQRKERLLWLGYRIASTGRWLTWNDLSRQFGVADEWAGGASTSSIVS
;
A
#
# COMPACT_ATOMS: atom_id res chain seq x y z
N MET A 1 39.94 51.26 -21.08
CA MET A 1 39.27 50.27 -20.23
C MET A 1 39.03 50.90 -18.86
N LYS A 2 37.77 51.00 -18.45
CA LYS A 2 37.35 51.73 -17.24
C LYS A 2 37.28 50.74 -16.09
N VAL A 3 38.13 50.91 -15.08
CA VAL A 3 38.11 50.12 -13.84
C VAL A 3 37.06 50.75 -12.93
N ILE A 4 36.03 49.99 -12.58
CA ILE A 4 34.97 50.39 -11.64
C ILE A 4 35.27 49.68 -10.32
N SER A 5 35.58 50.46 -9.29
CA SER A 5 35.61 49.97 -7.90
C SER A 5 34.18 49.89 -7.36
N PRO A 6 33.79 48.82 -6.64
CA PRO A 6 32.59 48.84 -5.83
C PRO A 6 32.82 49.52 -4.46
N PRO A 7 31.76 50.10 -3.86
CA PRO A 7 31.83 50.91 -2.65
C PRO A 7 31.81 50.08 -1.36
N SER A 8 32.19 50.77 -0.28
CA SER A 8 32.32 50.37 1.12
C SER A 8 31.04 49.84 1.79
N GLU A 9 31.27 48.94 2.74
CA GLU A 9 30.33 48.22 3.61
C GLU A 9 29.49 49.16 4.49
N GLU A 10 28.18 48.92 4.56
CA GLU A 10 27.32 49.38 5.66
C GLU A 10 27.03 48.17 6.56
N GLU A 11 27.48 48.27 7.81
CA GLU A 11 27.08 47.40 8.91
C GLU A 11 25.60 47.66 9.27
N ASP A 12 24.80 46.61 9.37
CA ASP A 12 23.53 46.64 10.10
C ASP A 12 23.51 45.51 11.14
N THR A 13 23.39 45.91 12.40
CA THR A 13 23.38 45.06 13.60
C THR A 13 22.00 44.45 13.89
N PRO A 14 21.91 43.37 14.69
CA PRO A 14 20.84 42.40 14.61
C PRO A 14 19.59 42.76 15.44
N GLY A 15 18.41 42.54 14.83
CA GLY A 15 17.11 42.69 15.47
C GLY A 15 16.50 41.35 15.90
N SER A 16 16.64 41.05 17.20
CA SER A 16 15.67 40.43 18.11
C SER A 16 14.85 39.21 17.64
N ASP A 17 15.19 38.05 18.20
CA ASP A 17 14.39 36.82 18.25
C ASP A 17 12.96 37.04 18.77
N GLY A 18 11.99 36.79 17.90
CA GLY A 18 10.59 36.60 18.26
C GLY A 18 10.22 35.12 18.10
N ALA A 19 10.34 34.36 19.18
CA ALA A 19 9.80 33.01 19.28
C ALA A 19 8.27 33.01 19.12
N GLY A 20 7.81 32.85 17.88
CA GLY A 20 6.42 32.53 17.56
C GLY A 20 6.25 31.03 17.48
N SER A 21 6.07 30.38 18.63
CA SER A 21 5.49 29.04 18.70
C SER A 21 4.06 29.13 18.18
N SER A 22 3.83 28.83 16.89
CA SER A 22 2.48 28.58 16.41
C SER A 22 2.14 27.12 16.74
N ALA A 23 1.38 27.00 17.82
CA ALA A 23 0.66 25.82 18.24
C ALA A 23 0.04 25.09 17.06
N GLY A 24 0.02 23.75 17.18
CA GLY A 24 -0.59 22.85 16.21
C GLY A 24 -1.96 23.35 15.78
N ALA A 25 -2.04 23.81 14.54
CA ALA A 25 -3.29 23.84 13.82
C ALA A 25 -3.75 22.38 13.76
N GLY A 26 -4.82 22.06 14.48
CA GLY A 26 -5.52 20.79 14.31
C GLY A 26 -5.71 20.61 12.81
N ALA A 27 -5.22 19.49 12.28
CA ALA A 27 -5.49 19.13 10.91
C ALA A 27 -7.01 19.11 10.76
N ASP A 28 -7.54 20.11 10.07
CA ASP A 28 -8.93 20.13 9.65
C ASP A 28 -9.16 18.79 8.97
N GLU A 29 -10.05 17.97 9.54
CA GLU A 29 -10.28 16.61 9.06
C GLU A 29 -10.84 16.76 7.65
N ALA A 30 -9.97 16.56 6.65
CA ALA A 30 -10.27 16.89 5.27
C ALA A 30 -11.49 16.08 4.82
N VAL A 31 -12.64 16.74 4.75
CA VAL A 31 -13.89 16.12 4.33
C VAL A 31 -13.78 15.83 2.83
N PRO A 32 -13.99 14.58 2.38
CA PRO A 32 -13.91 14.28 0.96
C PRO A 32 -14.94 15.07 0.15
N ASP A 33 -14.53 15.59 -1.00
CA ASP A 33 -15.42 16.31 -1.90
C ASP A 33 -16.46 15.39 -2.57
N GLU A 34 -17.39 15.97 -3.34
CA GLU A 34 -18.42 15.21 -4.06
C GLU A 34 -17.86 14.23 -5.12
N MET A 35 -16.60 14.38 -5.52
CA MET A 35 -15.95 13.48 -6.48
C MET A 35 -15.45 12.20 -5.81
N PHE A 36 -15.08 12.28 -4.54
CA PHE A 36 -14.49 11.16 -3.81
C PHE A 36 -15.35 9.88 -3.85
N PRO A 37 -16.68 9.90 -3.57
CA PRO A 37 -17.50 8.69 -3.65
C PRO A 37 -17.48 8.04 -5.04
N LYS A 38 -17.48 8.85 -6.11
CA LYS A 38 -17.42 8.35 -7.50
C LYS A 38 -16.07 7.71 -7.79
N ALA A 39 -14.98 8.33 -7.34
CA ALA A 39 -13.62 7.80 -7.51
C ALA A 39 -13.43 6.48 -6.73
N ARG A 40 -13.90 6.44 -5.48
CA ARG A 40 -13.92 5.23 -4.66
C ARG A 40 -14.71 4.11 -5.35
N ASP A 41 -15.95 4.38 -5.76
CA ASP A 41 -16.80 3.37 -6.39
C ASP A 41 -16.18 2.83 -7.69
N PHE A 42 -15.54 3.71 -8.47
CA PHE A 42 -14.76 3.31 -9.64
C PHE A 42 -13.59 2.41 -9.26
N ALA A 43 -12.77 2.79 -8.28
CA ALA A 43 -11.65 2.01 -7.80
C ALA A 43 -12.09 0.62 -7.28
N MET A 44 -13.19 0.56 -6.52
CA MET A 44 -13.74 -0.72 -6.02
C MET A 44 -14.26 -1.62 -7.13
N LYS A 45 -14.85 -1.05 -8.19
CA LYS A 45 -15.27 -1.82 -9.38
C LYS A 45 -14.07 -2.40 -10.13
N VAL A 46 -13.02 -1.59 -10.35
CA VAL A 46 -11.78 -2.05 -10.97
C VAL A 46 -11.15 -3.16 -10.13
N TYR A 47 -11.03 -2.96 -8.82
CA TYR A 47 -10.47 -3.96 -7.92
C TYR A 47 -11.25 -5.28 -7.98
N LYS A 48 -12.59 -5.25 -7.92
CA LYS A 48 -13.43 -6.45 -8.03
C LYS A 48 -13.17 -7.21 -9.35
N ILE A 49 -13.09 -6.50 -10.47
CA ILE A 49 -12.82 -7.11 -11.78
C ILE A 49 -11.45 -7.79 -11.77
N VAL A 50 -10.42 -7.13 -11.26
CA VAL A 50 -9.07 -7.68 -11.23
C VAL A 50 -8.95 -8.86 -10.26
N ALA A 51 -9.51 -8.76 -9.06
CA ALA A 51 -9.47 -9.81 -8.04
C ALA A 51 -10.25 -11.08 -8.43
N LEU A 52 -11.22 -10.98 -9.35
CA LEU A 52 -11.95 -12.14 -9.90
C LEU A 52 -11.15 -12.92 -10.95
N ARG A 53 -10.04 -12.39 -11.47
CA ARG A 53 -9.18 -13.08 -12.45
C ARG A 53 -8.21 -14.02 -11.74
N PHE A 54 -8.76 -15.00 -11.03
CA PHE A 54 -7.98 -15.93 -10.23
C PHE A 54 -6.89 -16.63 -11.06
N GLY A 55 -5.67 -16.64 -10.53
CA GLY A 55 -4.53 -17.33 -11.16
C GLY A 55 -3.91 -16.60 -12.36
N ASP A 56 -4.39 -15.41 -12.74
CA ASP A 56 -3.77 -14.59 -13.79
C ASP A 56 -2.59 -13.78 -13.24
N PRO A 57 -1.33 -14.11 -13.58
CA PRO A 57 -0.15 -13.43 -13.02
C PRO A 57 -0.10 -11.94 -13.37
N ASN A 58 -0.72 -11.53 -14.48
CA ASN A 58 -0.72 -10.13 -14.94
C ASN A 58 -1.52 -9.21 -14.01
N THR A 59 -2.33 -9.79 -13.12
CA THR A 59 -3.10 -9.04 -12.13
C THR A 59 -2.34 -8.77 -10.83
N LEU A 60 -1.29 -9.55 -10.57
CA LEU A 60 -0.54 -9.49 -9.33
C LEU A 60 0.07 -8.11 -9.04
N PRO A 61 0.68 -7.37 -10.01
CA PRO A 61 1.21 -6.04 -9.74
C PRO A 61 0.15 -5.05 -9.24
N PHE A 62 -1.03 -5.09 -9.86
CA PHE A 62 -2.17 -4.26 -9.45
C PHE A 62 -2.66 -4.65 -8.05
N LEU A 63 -2.88 -5.95 -7.81
CA LEU A 63 -3.38 -6.43 -6.52
C LEU A 63 -2.40 -6.12 -5.39
N HIS A 64 -1.11 -6.29 -5.64
CA HIS A 64 -0.03 -5.94 -4.71
C HIS A 64 -0.05 -4.44 -4.38
N THR A 65 -0.10 -3.59 -5.40
CA THR A 65 -0.16 -2.13 -5.24
C THR A 65 -1.39 -1.70 -4.45
N PHE A 66 -2.55 -2.27 -4.78
CA PHE A 66 -3.81 -1.93 -4.12
C PHE A 66 -3.84 -2.39 -2.65
N LEU A 67 -3.32 -3.58 -2.35
CA LEU A 67 -3.22 -4.03 -0.96
C LEU A 67 -2.17 -3.25 -0.16
N ALA A 68 -1.08 -2.80 -0.78
CA ALA A 68 -0.12 -1.90 -0.12
C ALA A 68 -0.79 -0.57 0.26
N PHE A 69 -1.59 0.00 -0.64
CA PHE A 69 -2.42 1.16 -0.35
C PHE A 69 -3.42 0.88 0.79
N MET A 70 -4.19 -0.22 0.73
CA MET A 70 -5.15 -0.56 1.79
C MET A 70 -4.46 -0.80 3.14
N TRP A 71 -3.30 -1.46 3.15
CA TRP A 71 -2.50 -1.65 4.37
C TRP A 71 -2.06 -0.33 4.99
N HIS A 72 -1.74 0.68 4.19
CA HIS A 72 -1.51 2.03 4.70
C HIS A 72 -2.81 2.64 5.24
N MET A 73 -3.90 2.59 4.48
CA MET A 73 -5.17 3.22 4.87
C MET A 73 -5.70 2.71 6.21
N ILE A 74 -5.58 1.41 6.51
CA ILE A 74 -6.08 0.85 7.78
C ILE A 74 -5.36 1.40 9.02
N LYS A 75 -4.18 2.02 8.86
CA LYS A 75 -3.45 2.69 9.95
C LYS A 75 -4.06 4.05 10.31
N PHE A 76 -4.96 4.58 9.47
CA PHE A 76 -5.59 5.89 9.64
C PHE A 76 -7.11 5.73 9.76
N PRO A 77 -7.65 5.69 11.01
CA PRO A 77 -9.07 5.49 11.26
C PRO A 77 -9.99 6.45 10.50
N ALA A 78 -9.64 7.74 10.44
CA ALA A 78 -10.40 8.75 9.71
C ALA A 78 -10.49 8.47 8.20
N ALA A 79 -9.49 7.79 7.64
CA ALA A 79 -9.40 7.53 6.21
C ALA A 79 -10.03 6.19 5.81
N ILE A 80 -9.83 5.14 6.61
CA ILE A 80 -10.35 3.80 6.31
C ILE A 80 -11.88 3.71 6.39
N THR A 81 -12.53 4.52 7.24
CA THR A 81 -14.01 4.59 7.37
C THR A 81 -14.71 4.94 6.06
N HIS A 82 -14.01 5.63 5.15
CA HIS A 82 -14.52 5.98 3.83
C HIS A 82 -14.40 4.86 2.78
N LEU A 83 -13.62 3.81 3.08
CA LEU A 83 -13.28 2.72 2.15
C LEU A 83 -13.78 1.35 2.61
N GLU A 84 -13.77 1.09 3.93
CA GLU A 84 -13.93 -0.25 4.49
C GLU A 84 -15.27 -0.91 4.16
N ARG A 85 -16.33 -0.13 3.98
CA ARG A 85 -17.67 -0.67 3.66
C ARG A 85 -17.79 -1.11 2.20
N GLU A 86 -17.10 -0.42 1.31
CA GLU A 86 -17.18 -0.67 -0.13
C GLU A 86 -16.07 -1.60 -0.62
N PHE A 87 -14.98 -1.71 0.13
CA PHE A 87 -13.88 -2.62 -0.19
C PHE A 87 -14.34 -4.08 -0.05
N PRO A 88 -14.13 -4.94 -1.07
CA PRO A 88 -14.71 -6.28 -1.10
C PRO A 88 -13.88 -7.30 -0.31
N TRP A 89 -13.89 -7.19 1.02
CA TRP A 89 -13.11 -8.05 1.93
C TRP A 89 -13.25 -9.56 1.64
N GLN A 90 -14.48 -10.03 1.42
CA GLN A 90 -14.74 -11.44 1.14
C GLN A 90 -14.07 -11.91 -0.16
N LEU A 91 -14.13 -11.10 -1.21
CA LEU A 91 -13.46 -11.40 -2.48
C LEU A 91 -11.94 -11.37 -2.31
N THR A 92 -11.42 -10.42 -1.53
CA THR A 92 -9.99 -10.33 -1.19
C THR A 92 -9.52 -11.59 -0.46
N ALA A 93 -10.26 -12.07 0.55
CA ALA A 93 -9.95 -13.32 1.24
C ALA A 93 -9.92 -14.53 0.28
N THR A 94 -10.92 -14.65 -0.60
CA THR A 94 -10.97 -15.70 -1.64
C THR A 94 -9.78 -15.61 -2.59
N MET A 95 -9.43 -14.41 -3.06
CA MET A 95 -8.30 -14.16 -3.94
C MET A 95 -6.96 -14.52 -3.26
N LEU A 96 -6.78 -14.14 -2.00
CA LEU A 96 -5.60 -14.48 -1.21
C LEU A 96 -5.47 -15.99 -1.01
N ASN A 97 -6.57 -16.69 -0.73
CA ASN A 97 -6.58 -18.16 -0.62
C ASN A 97 -6.18 -18.85 -1.93
N HIS A 98 -6.72 -18.40 -3.07
CA HIS A 98 -6.30 -18.92 -4.38
C HIS A 98 -4.81 -18.65 -4.66
N THR A 99 -4.33 -17.46 -4.29
CA THR A 99 -2.91 -17.09 -4.44
C THR A 99 -2.02 -17.99 -3.59
N PHE A 100 -2.40 -18.21 -2.33
CA PHE A 100 -1.70 -19.08 -1.39
C PHE A 100 -1.59 -20.52 -1.91
N GLN A 101 -2.70 -21.07 -2.40
CA GLN A 101 -2.75 -22.42 -3.00
C GLN A 101 -1.88 -22.54 -4.27
N SER A 102 -1.64 -21.43 -4.97
CA SER A 102 -0.82 -21.40 -6.20
C SER A 102 0.68 -21.21 -5.93
N CYS A 103 1.09 -21.10 -4.67
CA CYS A 103 2.51 -20.96 -4.32
C CYS A 103 3.19 -22.32 -4.36
N GLY A 104 4.26 -22.44 -5.16
CA GLY A 104 5.14 -23.61 -5.20
C GLY A 104 6.27 -23.56 -4.18
N PHE A 105 6.22 -22.63 -3.22
CA PHE A 105 7.27 -22.32 -2.25
C PHE A 105 6.66 -22.05 -0.87
N GLU A 106 7.50 -22.08 0.15
CA GLU A 106 7.10 -21.73 1.51
C GLU A 106 6.98 -20.21 1.67
N VAL A 107 5.76 -19.74 1.94
CA VAL A 107 5.45 -18.30 2.02
C VAL A 107 5.74 -17.76 3.41
N ARG A 108 6.61 -16.76 3.54
CA ARG A 108 7.00 -16.14 4.83
C ARG A 108 5.97 -15.11 5.32
N MET A 109 4.68 -15.46 5.35
CA MET A 109 3.60 -14.51 5.67
C MET A 109 3.67 -13.96 7.11
N GLU A 110 4.10 -14.79 8.05
CA GLU A 110 4.15 -14.48 9.49
C GLU A 110 5.38 -13.64 9.87
N SER A 111 6.37 -13.53 8.97
CA SER A 111 7.59 -12.76 9.20
C SER A 111 7.27 -11.28 9.43
N GLU A 112 7.86 -10.66 10.45
CA GLU A 112 7.79 -9.21 10.62
C GLU A 112 8.60 -8.46 9.56
N GLU A 113 9.66 -9.10 9.06
CA GLU A 113 10.50 -8.56 7.99
C GLU A 113 9.77 -8.58 6.64
N PHE A 114 9.96 -7.51 5.87
CA PHE A 114 9.45 -7.39 4.51
C PHE A 114 9.93 -8.58 3.64
N PRO A 115 9.03 -9.23 2.87
CA PRO A 115 9.40 -10.33 1.99
C PRO A 115 10.09 -9.81 0.73
N GLY A 116 11.34 -9.40 0.92
CA GLY A 116 12.31 -9.08 -0.13
C GLY A 116 13.17 -10.29 -0.47
N ALA A 117 14.38 -10.00 -0.95
CA ALA A 117 15.39 -11.01 -1.25
C ALA A 117 15.72 -11.85 0.01
N LEU A 118 16.07 -13.13 -0.20
CA LEU A 118 16.55 -13.98 0.90
C LEU A 118 17.83 -13.40 1.48
N LYS A 119 18.13 -13.75 2.74
CA LYS A 119 19.33 -13.26 3.44
C LYS A 119 20.58 -13.59 2.59
N ASN A 120 21.30 -12.55 2.18
CA ASN A 120 22.49 -12.55 1.29
C ASN A 120 22.25 -12.40 -0.22
N ASP A 121 21.01 -12.38 -0.68
CA ASP A 121 20.70 -12.08 -2.09
C ASP A 121 20.63 -10.56 -2.32
N THR A 122 20.91 -10.14 -3.56
CA THR A 122 20.77 -8.72 -3.94
C THR A 122 19.28 -8.38 -4.05
N PRO A 123 18.79 -7.34 -3.35
CA PRO A 123 17.43 -6.84 -3.54
C PRO A 123 17.15 -6.54 -5.01
N HIS A 124 16.06 -7.09 -5.52
CA HIS A 124 15.54 -6.75 -6.84
C HIS A 124 14.12 -6.19 -6.66
N PRO A 125 13.97 -4.85 -6.59
CA PRO A 125 12.65 -4.24 -6.58
C PRO A 125 11.82 -4.68 -7.78
N LEU A 126 10.52 -4.81 -7.56
CA LEU A 126 9.56 -5.11 -8.62
C LEU A 126 9.32 -3.83 -9.45
N PRO A 127 8.90 -3.95 -10.73
CA PRO A 127 8.53 -2.79 -11.54
C PRO A 127 7.53 -1.86 -10.84
N GLU A 128 6.53 -2.42 -10.16
CA GLU A 128 5.56 -1.65 -9.39
C GLU A 128 6.14 -0.97 -8.14
N ASP A 129 7.22 -1.50 -7.53
CA ASP A 129 7.89 -0.80 -6.42
C ASP A 129 8.46 0.53 -6.93
N PHE A 130 9.11 0.52 -8.09
CA PHE A 130 9.61 1.73 -8.72
C PHE A 130 8.48 2.70 -9.08
N ALA A 131 7.35 2.18 -9.57
CA ALA A 131 6.19 2.99 -9.93
C ALA A 131 5.51 3.65 -8.70
N MET A 132 5.47 2.95 -7.57
CA MET A 132 4.89 3.48 -6.34
C MET A 132 5.88 4.30 -5.50
N ARG A 133 7.16 4.35 -5.87
CA ARG A 133 8.19 5.07 -5.11
C ARG A 133 7.79 6.53 -4.90
N SER A 134 7.94 7.00 -3.66
CA SER A 134 7.60 8.35 -3.21
C SER A 134 6.10 8.65 -3.13
N LEU A 135 5.22 7.67 -3.35
CA LEU A 135 3.83 7.81 -2.94
C LEU A 135 3.76 7.67 -1.41
N VAL A 136 2.99 8.57 -0.77
CA VAL A 136 2.91 8.67 0.70
C VAL A 136 2.60 7.33 1.39
N TYR A 137 1.80 6.47 0.74
CA TYR A 137 1.40 5.19 1.30
C TYR A 137 2.50 4.11 1.27
N THR A 138 3.63 4.38 0.62
CA THR A 138 4.75 3.42 0.51
C THR A 138 5.85 3.62 1.54
N GLU A 139 5.87 4.76 2.24
CA GLU A 139 6.94 5.11 3.19
C GLU A 139 7.04 4.11 4.34
N ASP A 140 5.90 3.63 4.83
CA ASP A 140 5.82 2.62 5.91
C ASP A 140 5.66 1.18 5.39
N TYR A 141 5.86 0.97 4.08
CA TYR A 141 5.72 -0.33 3.44
C TYR A 141 7.06 -0.83 2.90
N LEU A 142 7.74 -0.03 2.09
CA LEU A 142 9.01 -0.41 1.47
C LEU A 142 10.18 -0.21 2.46
N PRO A 143 11.15 -1.14 2.52
CA PRO A 143 12.31 -0.98 3.37
C PRO A 143 13.10 0.31 3.10
N SER A 144 13.73 0.83 4.15
CA SER A 144 14.75 1.88 3.99
C SER A 144 15.87 1.39 3.06
N GLN A 145 16.32 2.25 2.15
CA GLN A 145 17.34 1.93 1.12
C GLN A 145 16.93 0.84 0.11
N TRP A 146 15.65 0.42 0.05
CA TRP A 146 15.17 -0.63 -0.86
C TRP A 146 15.65 -0.48 -2.31
N PHE A 147 15.67 0.75 -2.81
CA PHE A 147 16.13 1.06 -4.17
C PHE A 147 17.64 1.31 -4.28
N LYS A 148 18.31 1.75 -3.20
CA LYS A 148 19.75 2.02 -3.22
C LYS A 148 20.59 0.75 -3.13
N ASP A 149 20.07 -0.25 -2.42
CA ASP A 149 20.72 -1.56 -2.28
C ASP A 149 20.50 -2.45 -3.52
N SER A 150 19.63 -2.03 -4.44
CA SER A 150 19.39 -2.72 -5.70
C SER A 150 20.47 -2.40 -6.74
N LYS A 151 20.84 -3.40 -7.55
CA LYS A 151 21.76 -3.25 -8.69
C LYS A 151 21.01 -3.19 -10.03
N VAL A 152 19.76 -2.73 -10.01
CA VAL A 152 18.88 -2.70 -11.18
C VAL A 152 19.16 -1.42 -11.96
N GLU A 153 19.60 -1.56 -13.20
CA GLU A 153 19.82 -0.43 -14.11
C GLU A 153 18.49 0.19 -14.57
N GLU A 154 18.52 1.43 -15.09
CA GLU A 154 17.30 2.18 -15.42
C GLU A 154 16.40 1.47 -16.44
N ASP A 155 17.00 0.87 -17.47
CA ASP A 155 16.30 0.12 -18.53
C ASP A 155 15.80 -1.25 -18.06
N GLU A 156 16.35 -1.80 -16.97
CA GLU A 156 15.94 -3.07 -16.37
C GLU A 156 14.76 -2.93 -15.41
N LYS A 157 14.41 -1.71 -14.97
CA LYS A 157 13.34 -1.49 -13.98
C LYS A 157 11.96 -1.99 -14.40
N GLN A 158 11.71 -2.10 -15.70
CA GLN A 158 10.44 -2.60 -16.26
C GLN A 158 10.56 -4.04 -16.76
N PHE A 159 11.74 -4.65 -16.67
CA PHE A 159 11.97 -6.01 -17.14
C PHE A 159 11.36 -7.02 -16.17
N GLU A 160 10.55 -7.93 -16.68
CA GLU A 160 9.89 -8.95 -15.87
C GLU A 160 10.61 -10.30 -15.94
N LEU A 161 10.99 -10.82 -14.77
CA LEU A 161 11.48 -12.19 -14.60
C LEU A 161 10.37 -13.10 -14.10
N ALA A 162 10.42 -14.39 -14.45
CA ALA A 162 9.45 -15.36 -13.95
C ALA A 162 9.42 -15.45 -12.41
N SER A 163 10.56 -15.26 -11.75
CA SER A 163 10.67 -15.24 -10.28
C SER A 163 9.94 -14.06 -9.62
N MET A 164 9.69 -12.97 -10.36
CA MET A 164 8.94 -11.82 -9.84
C MET A 164 7.48 -12.17 -9.56
N ALA A 165 6.90 -13.13 -10.29
CA ALA A 165 5.56 -13.60 -9.99
C ALA A 165 5.47 -14.21 -8.58
N ASP A 166 6.46 -14.99 -8.17
CA ASP A 166 6.49 -15.61 -6.84
C ASP A 166 6.75 -14.56 -5.75
N GLN A 167 7.64 -13.59 -5.99
CA GLN A 167 7.84 -12.45 -5.08
C GLN A 167 6.56 -11.62 -4.89
N ARG A 168 5.79 -11.41 -5.96
CA ARG A 168 4.49 -10.73 -5.89
C ARG A 168 3.49 -11.49 -5.06
N LYS A 169 3.37 -12.81 -5.28
CA LYS A 169 2.50 -13.66 -4.47
C LYS A 169 2.88 -13.58 -2.99
N GLU A 170 4.17 -13.69 -2.68
CA GLU A 170 4.65 -13.63 -1.30
C GLU A 170 4.30 -12.28 -0.64
N ARG A 171 4.57 -11.15 -1.31
CA ARG A 171 4.21 -9.81 -0.80
C ARG A 171 2.72 -9.60 -0.64
N LEU A 172 1.93 -10.07 -1.61
CA LEU A 172 0.48 -9.95 -1.57
C LEU A 172 -0.10 -10.71 -0.37
N LEU A 173 0.40 -11.92 -0.14
CA LEU A 173 0.01 -12.78 0.97
C LEU A 173 0.46 -12.22 2.32
N TRP A 174 1.69 -11.70 2.38
CA TRP A 174 2.22 -11.02 3.56
C TRP A 174 1.36 -9.80 3.92
N LEU A 175 1.03 -8.93 2.96
CA LEU A 175 0.11 -7.80 3.18
C LEU A 175 -1.27 -8.27 3.67
N GLY A 176 -1.82 -9.32 3.06
CA GLY A 176 -3.06 -9.95 3.50
C GLY A 176 -3.00 -10.40 4.96
N TYR A 177 -1.91 -11.05 5.35
CA TYR A 177 -1.68 -11.51 6.72
C TYR A 177 -1.54 -10.34 7.72
N ARG A 178 -0.83 -9.27 7.34
CA ARG A 178 -0.72 -8.05 8.16
C ARG A 178 -2.07 -7.36 8.36
N ILE A 179 -2.91 -7.31 7.33
CA ILE A 179 -4.29 -6.81 7.49
C ILE A 179 -5.10 -7.75 8.39
N ALA A 180 -4.97 -9.06 8.20
CA ALA A 180 -5.68 -10.07 8.98
C ALA A 180 -5.32 -10.05 10.47
N SER A 181 -4.07 -9.73 10.82
CA SER A 181 -3.62 -9.66 12.22
C SER A 181 -4.26 -8.51 13.00
N THR A 182 -4.90 -7.54 12.32
CA THR A 182 -5.74 -6.53 12.99
C THR A 182 -7.05 -7.13 13.52
N GLY A 183 -7.52 -8.24 12.95
CA GLY A 183 -8.78 -8.91 13.30
C GLY A 183 -10.05 -8.14 12.95
N ARG A 184 -9.95 -6.96 12.31
CA ARG A 184 -11.11 -6.08 12.06
C ARG A 184 -11.77 -6.30 10.70
N TRP A 185 -11.02 -6.74 9.69
CA TRP A 185 -11.50 -6.84 8.31
C TRP A 185 -11.28 -8.23 7.73
N LEU A 186 -10.00 -8.58 7.53
CA LEU A 186 -9.59 -9.94 7.20
C LEU A 186 -9.29 -10.72 8.48
N THR A 187 -9.35 -12.04 8.37
CA THR A 187 -8.92 -12.98 9.41
C THR A 187 -8.03 -14.04 8.79
N TRP A 188 -7.19 -14.66 9.61
CA TRP A 188 -6.40 -15.82 9.23
C TRP A 188 -6.66 -16.95 10.21
N ASN A 189 -6.89 -18.16 9.69
CA ASN A 189 -7.09 -19.36 10.50
C ASN A 189 -5.87 -20.27 10.35
N ASP A 190 -5.08 -20.41 11.42
CA ASP A 190 -3.87 -21.22 11.42
C ASP A 190 -4.14 -22.72 11.22
N LEU A 191 -5.30 -23.21 11.67
CA LEU A 191 -5.67 -24.63 11.56
C LEU A 191 -6.05 -24.99 10.12
N SER A 192 -6.89 -24.19 9.48
CA SER A 192 -7.31 -24.43 8.09
C SER A 192 -6.35 -23.83 7.06
N ARG A 193 -5.40 -22.99 7.50
CA ARG A 193 -4.49 -22.20 6.66
C ARG A 193 -5.23 -21.41 5.59
N GLN A 194 -6.27 -20.68 6.03
CA GLN A 194 -7.13 -19.92 5.14
C GLN A 194 -7.39 -18.51 5.67
N PHE A 195 -7.43 -17.57 4.74
CA PHE A 195 -7.99 -16.25 4.94
C PHE A 195 -9.50 -16.31 5.03
N GLY A 196 -10.07 -15.52 5.94
CA GLY A 196 -11.48 -15.23 6.05
C GLY A 196 -11.71 -13.74 6.22
N VAL A 197 -12.91 -13.40 6.68
CA VAL A 197 -13.29 -12.04 7.05
C VAL A 197 -13.83 -12.02 8.48
N ALA A 198 -13.80 -10.86 9.14
CA ALA A 198 -14.48 -10.69 10.43
C ALA A 198 -16.02 -10.74 10.23
N ASP A 199 -16.75 -11.13 11.28
CA ASP A 199 -18.19 -11.41 11.21
C ASP A 199 -19.02 -10.28 10.60
N GLU A 200 -18.66 -9.02 10.89
CA GLU A 200 -19.33 -7.82 10.35
C GLU A 200 -19.30 -7.77 8.81
N TRP A 201 -18.26 -8.34 8.19
CA TRP A 201 -18.04 -8.33 6.75
C TRP A 201 -18.49 -9.62 6.05
N ALA A 202 -18.79 -10.67 6.82
CA ALA A 202 -19.31 -11.94 6.29
C ALA A 202 -20.76 -11.81 5.75
N GLY A 203 -21.49 -10.77 6.17
CA GLY A 203 -22.93 -10.58 5.94
C GLY A 203 -23.34 -9.88 4.62
N GLY A 204 -22.47 -9.76 3.62
CA GLY A 204 -22.75 -9.04 2.37
C GLY A 204 -23.92 -9.56 1.50
N ALA A 205 -24.62 -10.62 1.91
CA ALA A 205 -25.93 -10.99 1.39
C ALA A 205 -27.06 -10.39 2.23
N SER A 206 -27.05 -9.08 2.46
CA SER A 206 -28.21 -8.42 3.07
C SER A 206 -29.31 -8.33 2.02
N THR A 207 -30.28 -9.22 2.15
CA THR A 207 -31.55 -9.24 1.44
C THR A 207 -32.22 -7.86 1.51
N SER A 208 -32.38 -7.18 0.38
CA SER A 208 -33.43 -6.17 0.25
C SER A 208 -34.77 -6.88 0.32
N SER A 209 -35.35 -6.92 1.50
CA SER A 209 -36.76 -7.24 1.68
C SER A 209 -37.57 -6.15 0.97
N ILE A 210 -38.15 -6.54 -0.16
CA ILE A 210 -39.25 -5.81 -0.81
C ILE A 210 -40.39 -5.79 0.20
N VAL A 211 -40.70 -4.61 0.72
CA VAL A 211 -42.00 -4.38 1.38
C VAL A 211 -42.97 -4.01 0.28
N SER A 212 -44.02 -4.83 0.15
CA SER A 212 -45.17 -4.64 -0.74
C SER A 212 -46.09 -3.53 -0.25
#